data_AF-A0A7K2B387-F1
#
_entry.id   AF-A0A7K2B387-F1
#
_cell.length_a   1.000
_cell.length_b   1.000
_cell.length_c   1.000
_cell.angle_alpha   90.00
_cell.angle_beta   90.00
_cell.angle_gamma   90.00
#
_symmetry.space_group_name_H-M   'P 1'
#
loop_
_entity.id
_entity.type
_entity.pdbx_description
1 polymer ?
#
loop_
_entity_poly.entity_id
_entity_poly.type
_entity_poly.pdbx_seq_one_letter_code
_entity_poly.pdbx_strand_id
1 'polypeptide(L)'
;MTTYAPASSLGWLDLDATASERVGTLLRSLEEPGTLDELGLGTVRDAFSGMLSPGTSTIQTRLRYFIFLPWIFARLERQRVAPADFARRLREDEARLIDCLRHLGPNNGVIGYTAGRDLKRMPSEAYWGGLGSWGLRRLKLSIAEYGQRAAALGRLQPARDDDRNATDRSVSMWAPIPSPPEDFLRGDITLELRRDEAQVLVDHIRRHHAGTLLAFLCGMPSVAEPAEFPWEVPTDGMSNHLVELLRHARCFSELTLGPQLVYNVLLARKAREEFEWDTHELEEQQLRLLDDWVQLLTDRSEDLCSWVDDLPEFWRVLAVHRIGGATQDFVNFVARRAVDDPRRFVEDRAAHRRIVNREIQLKSKRARLAHRTALENWGQAAGGGQLRYRWTITKSYLADLDKALGTTP
;
A
#
# COMPACT_ATOMS: atom_id res chain seq x y z
N MET A 1 -28.10 -34.30 41.96
CA MET A 1 -27.53 -32.95 42.18
C MET A 1 -26.45 -32.75 41.13
N THR A 2 -26.82 -32.12 40.01
CA THR A 2 -25.92 -31.92 38.88
C THR A 2 -25.62 -30.42 38.81
N THR A 3 -24.39 -30.05 39.13
CA THR A 3 -23.90 -28.67 39.12
C THR A 3 -23.69 -28.21 37.68
N TYR A 4 -24.50 -27.24 37.27
CA TYR A 4 -24.34 -26.51 36.00
C TYR A 4 -23.30 -25.39 36.20
N ALA A 5 -22.21 -25.45 35.45
CA ALA A 5 -21.24 -24.36 35.33
C ALA A 5 -21.41 -23.71 33.96
N PRO A 6 -21.73 -22.41 33.85
CA PRO A 6 -21.73 -21.75 32.55
C PRO A 6 -20.29 -21.53 32.10
N ALA A 7 -19.92 -22.17 30.98
CA ALA A 7 -18.73 -21.84 30.24
C ALA A 7 -18.90 -20.43 29.64
N SER A 8 -18.09 -19.48 30.10
CA SER A 8 -17.96 -18.18 29.43
C SER A 8 -17.31 -18.39 28.08
N SER A 9 -18.08 -18.18 27.01
CA SER A 9 -17.52 -18.01 25.66
C SER A 9 -16.91 -16.62 25.60
N LEU A 10 -15.58 -16.56 25.49
CA LEU A 10 -14.86 -15.33 25.19
C LEU A 10 -15.25 -14.89 23.78
N GLY A 11 -16.15 -13.92 23.72
CA GLY A 11 -16.56 -13.22 22.52
C GLY A 11 -15.37 -12.54 21.89
N TRP A 12 -15.03 -13.00 20.69
CA TRP A 12 -14.19 -12.29 19.73
C TRP A 12 -14.96 -11.03 19.29
N LEU A 13 -14.81 -9.94 20.05
CA LEU A 13 -15.40 -8.64 19.77
C LEU A 13 -14.26 -7.62 19.55
N ASP A 14 -14.42 -6.87 18.47
CA ASP A 14 -13.59 -5.76 17.98
C ASP A 14 -12.22 -6.08 17.36
N LEU A 15 -12.27 -6.66 16.16
CA LEU A 15 -11.32 -6.24 15.13
C LEU A 15 -11.80 -4.90 14.57
N ASP A 16 -11.17 -3.83 15.05
CA ASP A 16 -11.21 -2.51 14.43
C ASP A 16 -11.06 -2.66 12.89
N ALA A 17 -11.92 -1.98 12.11
CA ALA A 17 -11.90 -2.07 10.64
C ALA A 17 -10.51 -1.76 10.06
N THR A 18 -9.73 -0.93 10.76
CA THR A 18 -8.34 -0.62 10.45
C THR A 18 -7.37 -1.80 10.66
N ALA A 19 -7.66 -2.70 11.62
CA ALA A 19 -6.86 -3.89 11.91
C ALA A 19 -7.05 -4.96 10.84
N SER A 20 -8.29 -5.22 10.40
CA SER A 20 -8.56 -6.14 9.29
C SER A 20 -7.94 -5.65 7.97
N GLU A 21 -7.95 -4.33 7.73
CA GLU A 21 -7.33 -3.72 6.56
C GLU A 21 -5.79 -3.86 6.57
N ARG A 22 -5.16 -3.68 7.75
CA ARG A 22 -3.72 -3.92 7.96
C ARG A 22 -3.36 -5.39 7.73
N VAL A 23 -4.12 -6.32 8.29
CA VAL A 23 -3.89 -7.77 8.11
C VAL A 23 -4.01 -8.17 6.63
N GLY A 24 -5.02 -7.65 5.91
CA GLY A 24 -5.19 -7.92 4.48
C GLY A 24 -4.10 -7.32 3.59
N THR A 25 -3.48 -6.21 4.00
CA THR A 25 -2.34 -5.59 3.31
C THR A 25 -1.05 -6.38 3.57
N LEU A 26 -0.83 -6.81 4.82
CA LEU A 26 0.31 -7.64 5.20
C LEU A 26 0.34 -8.97 4.43
N LEU A 27 -0.81 -9.65 4.30
CA LEU A 27 -0.90 -10.96 3.65
C LEU A 27 -0.54 -10.95 2.14
N ARG A 28 -0.68 -9.81 1.45
CA ARG A 28 -0.42 -9.72 -0.01
C ARG A 28 0.78 -8.90 -0.40
N SER A 29 1.38 -8.19 0.55
CA SER A 29 2.79 -7.85 0.44
C SER A 29 3.65 -9.10 0.15
N LEU A 30 3.13 -10.31 0.43
CA LEU A 30 3.77 -11.58 0.10
C LEU A 30 3.66 -12.03 -1.37
N GLU A 31 2.82 -11.41 -2.22
CA GLU A 31 2.54 -11.87 -3.60
C GLU A 31 3.32 -11.11 -4.71
N GLU A 32 3.92 -9.96 -4.40
CA GLU A 32 4.77 -9.21 -5.33
C GLU A 32 6.24 -9.66 -5.24
N PRO A 33 6.94 -9.86 -6.37
CA PRO A 33 8.39 -10.03 -6.39
C PRO A 33 9.05 -8.80 -5.73
N GLY A 34 9.78 -9.02 -4.64
CA GLY A 34 10.43 -7.95 -3.86
C GLY A 34 9.67 -7.46 -2.63
N THR A 35 8.46 -7.96 -2.36
CA THR A 35 7.61 -7.46 -1.27
C THR A 35 7.47 -8.45 -0.10
N LEU A 36 8.00 -9.68 -0.25
CA LEU A 36 8.16 -10.66 0.82
C LEU A 36 9.03 -10.10 1.95
N ASP A 37 8.41 -9.85 3.10
CA ASP A 37 9.10 -9.32 4.27
C ASP A 37 9.89 -10.42 5.00
N GLU A 38 11.02 -10.78 4.43
CA GLU A 38 11.90 -11.84 4.93
C GLU A 38 12.58 -11.46 6.25
N LEU A 39 12.84 -10.15 6.46
CA LEU A 39 13.64 -9.62 7.57
C LEU A 39 12.87 -8.67 8.50
N GLY A 40 11.55 -8.53 8.31
CA GLY A 40 10.67 -7.78 9.20
C GLY A 40 10.77 -6.25 9.03
N LEU A 41 11.07 -5.79 7.82
CA LEU A 41 11.20 -4.39 7.38
C LEU A 41 9.86 -3.79 6.91
N GLY A 42 8.83 -4.63 6.69
CA GLY A 42 7.55 -4.24 6.11
C GLY A 42 6.80 -3.18 6.93
N THR A 43 6.92 -3.22 8.26
CA THR A 43 6.30 -2.22 9.14
C THR A 43 6.86 -0.81 8.93
N VAL A 44 8.18 -0.69 8.74
CA VAL A 44 8.85 0.59 8.45
C VAL A 44 8.52 1.03 7.01
N ARG A 45 8.54 0.09 6.05
CA ARG A 45 8.11 0.34 4.66
C ARG A 45 6.70 0.90 4.61
N ASP A 46 5.75 0.29 5.32
CA ASP A 46 4.35 0.70 5.29
C ASP A 46 4.11 2.04 5.98
N ALA A 47 4.90 2.37 7.02
CA ALA A 47 4.90 3.68 7.65
C ALA A 47 5.31 4.77 6.64
N PHE A 48 6.45 4.62 5.96
CA PHE A 48 6.87 5.57 4.92
C PHE A 48 5.89 5.64 3.76
N SER A 49 5.34 4.50 3.32
CA SER A 49 4.32 4.48 2.27
C SER A 49 3.10 5.33 2.64
N GLY A 50 2.66 5.27 3.91
CA GLY A 50 1.54 6.07 4.41
C GLY A 50 1.85 7.55 4.60
N MET A 51 3.08 7.90 5.02
CA MET A 51 3.49 9.30 5.20
C MET A 51 3.76 10.01 3.86
N LEU A 52 4.31 9.30 2.87
CA LEU A 52 4.61 9.85 1.54
C LEU A 52 3.37 9.86 0.63
N SER A 53 2.65 8.73 0.56
CA SER A 53 1.55 8.51 -0.39
C SER A 53 0.29 8.00 0.30
N PRO A 54 -0.33 8.80 1.19
CA PRO A 54 -1.51 8.39 1.95
C PRO A 54 -2.69 8.03 1.02
N GLY A 55 -3.50 7.06 1.44
CA GLY A 55 -4.66 6.58 0.69
C GLY A 55 -4.35 5.67 -0.51
N THR A 56 -3.06 5.37 -0.76
CA THR A 56 -2.62 4.45 -1.82
C THR A 56 -2.41 3.03 -1.30
N SER A 57 -2.59 2.05 -2.18
CA SER A 57 -2.36 0.63 -1.92
C SER A 57 -1.84 -0.07 -3.18
N THR A 58 -0.98 -1.08 -3.01
CA THR A 58 -0.35 -1.81 -4.13
C THR A 58 -1.35 -2.56 -5.01
N ILE A 59 -2.53 -2.89 -4.46
CA ILE A 59 -3.61 -3.60 -5.19
C ILE A 59 -4.45 -2.67 -6.07
N GLN A 60 -4.26 -1.36 -5.94
CA GLN A 60 -4.95 -0.39 -6.78
C GLN A 60 -4.24 -0.32 -8.14
N THR A 61 -4.93 0.24 -9.14
CA THR A 61 -4.44 0.27 -10.52
C THR A 61 -4.51 1.67 -11.12
N ARG A 62 -5.70 2.28 -11.15
CA ARG A 62 -5.99 3.52 -11.89
C ARG A 62 -6.78 4.49 -11.02
N LEU A 63 -6.51 5.77 -11.19
CA LEU A 63 -7.04 6.80 -10.31
C LEU A 63 -8.56 6.98 -10.46
N ARG A 64 -9.13 6.73 -11.65
CA ARG A 64 -10.57 6.90 -11.91
C ARG A 64 -11.50 5.96 -11.13
N TYR A 65 -10.98 4.89 -10.53
CA TYR A 65 -11.77 4.08 -9.59
C TYR A 65 -12.24 4.87 -8.36
N PHE A 66 -11.51 5.93 -7.97
CA PHE A 66 -11.95 6.86 -6.92
C PHE A 66 -13.19 7.68 -7.29
N ILE A 67 -13.60 7.66 -8.56
CA ILE A 67 -14.81 8.31 -9.08
C ILE A 67 -15.91 7.29 -9.32
N PHE A 68 -15.59 6.16 -9.97
CA PHE A 68 -16.56 5.11 -10.27
C PHE A 68 -17.24 4.55 -9.03
N LEU A 69 -16.48 4.33 -7.96
CA LEU A 69 -17.00 3.72 -6.75
C LEU A 69 -18.03 4.63 -6.06
N PRO A 70 -17.73 5.90 -5.74
CA PRO A 70 -18.76 6.83 -5.28
C PRO A 70 -20.02 6.86 -6.16
N TRP A 71 -19.90 6.79 -7.49
CA TRP A 71 -21.06 6.74 -8.38
C TRP A 71 -21.91 5.48 -8.19
N ILE A 72 -21.28 4.31 -8.07
CA ILE A 72 -21.97 3.04 -7.77
C ILE A 72 -22.66 3.14 -6.42
N PHE A 73 -21.94 3.58 -5.39
CA PHE A 73 -22.47 3.72 -4.04
C PHE A 73 -23.67 4.70 -3.98
N ALA A 74 -23.55 5.88 -4.59
CA ALA A 74 -24.63 6.87 -4.68
C ALA A 74 -25.82 6.38 -5.53
N ARG A 75 -25.60 5.52 -6.53
CA ARG A 75 -26.66 4.85 -7.28
C ARG A 75 -27.43 3.86 -6.38
N LEU A 76 -26.74 3.05 -5.58
CA LEU A 76 -27.37 2.11 -4.64
C LEU A 76 -28.13 2.83 -3.52
N GLU A 77 -27.60 3.95 -3.02
CA GLU A 77 -28.30 4.85 -2.09
C GLU A 77 -29.63 5.33 -2.69
N ARG A 78 -29.61 5.87 -3.91
CA ARG A 78 -30.82 6.37 -4.61
C ARG A 78 -31.84 5.27 -4.88
N GLN A 79 -31.39 4.05 -5.14
CA GLN A 79 -32.26 2.88 -5.31
C GLN A 79 -32.84 2.35 -3.99
N ARG A 80 -32.41 2.87 -2.83
CA ARG A 80 -32.87 2.45 -1.50
C ARG A 80 -32.76 0.93 -1.29
N VAL A 81 -31.64 0.36 -1.73
CA VAL A 81 -31.38 -1.08 -1.61
C VAL A 81 -31.44 -1.52 -0.14
N ALA A 82 -32.15 -2.62 0.13
CA ALA A 82 -32.25 -3.16 1.49
C ALA A 82 -30.87 -3.62 2.00
N PRO A 83 -30.57 -3.52 3.32
CA PRO A 83 -29.26 -3.89 3.86
C PRO A 83 -28.83 -5.32 3.51
N ALA A 84 -29.78 -6.26 3.51
CA ALA A 84 -29.53 -7.67 3.19
C ALA A 84 -29.10 -7.90 1.73
N ASP A 85 -29.54 -7.03 0.81
CA ASP A 85 -29.21 -7.11 -0.61
C ASP A 85 -28.00 -6.25 -1.01
N PHE A 86 -27.56 -5.35 -0.13
CA PHE A 86 -26.59 -4.30 -0.48
C PHE A 86 -25.27 -4.87 -1.01
N ALA A 87 -24.68 -5.83 -0.30
CA ALA A 87 -23.42 -6.44 -0.71
C ALA A 87 -23.52 -7.15 -2.06
N ARG A 88 -24.63 -7.87 -2.29
CA ARG A 88 -24.89 -8.55 -3.57
C ARG A 88 -25.04 -7.55 -4.71
N ARG A 89 -25.84 -6.50 -4.52
CA ARG A 89 -26.05 -5.48 -5.56
C ARG A 89 -24.81 -4.64 -5.84
N LEU A 90 -24.02 -4.33 -4.82
CA LEU A 90 -22.72 -3.69 -4.98
C LEU A 90 -21.81 -4.54 -5.86
N ARG A 91 -21.68 -5.84 -5.55
CA ARG A 91 -20.89 -6.76 -6.35
C ARG A 91 -21.39 -6.86 -7.80
N GLU A 92 -22.70 -6.83 -8.03
CA GLU A 92 -23.28 -6.80 -9.38
C GLU A 92 -22.94 -5.51 -10.16
N ASP A 93 -23.06 -4.34 -9.53
CA ASP A 93 -22.69 -3.07 -10.16
C ASP A 93 -21.18 -2.98 -10.44
N GLU A 94 -20.35 -3.52 -9.55
CA GLU A 94 -18.91 -3.59 -9.78
C GLU A 94 -18.55 -4.61 -10.88
N ALA A 95 -19.24 -5.75 -10.97
CA ALA A 95 -19.07 -6.68 -12.08
C ALA A 95 -19.47 -6.04 -13.42
N ARG A 96 -20.57 -5.27 -13.45
CA ARG A 96 -20.97 -4.46 -14.60
C ARG A 96 -19.89 -3.44 -14.97
N LEU A 97 -19.29 -2.77 -13.99
CA LEU A 97 -18.18 -1.84 -14.23
C LEU A 97 -16.99 -2.54 -14.91
N ILE A 98 -16.64 -3.74 -14.44
CA ILE A 98 -15.58 -4.54 -15.06
C ILE A 98 -15.94 -4.81 -16.53
N ASP A 99 -17.17 -5.26 -16.80
CA ASP A 99 -17.64 -5.55 -18.16
C ASP A 99 -17.56 -4.32 -19.09
N CYS A 100 -18.00 -3.15 -18.63
CA CYS A 100 -17.90 -1.88 -19.35
C CYS A 100 -16.46 -1.42 -19.61
N LEU A 101 -15.48 -1.95 -18.88
CA LEU A 101 -14.05 -1.64 -19.02
C LEU A 101 -13.30 -2.68 -19.87
N ARG A 102 -13.91 -3.84 -20.18
CA ARG A 102 -13.20 -4.95 -20.86
C ARG A 102 -12.72 -4.61 -22.25
N HIS A 103 -13.38 -3.70 -22.97
CA HIS A 103 -12.94 -3.29 -24.30
C HIS A 103 -11.54 -2.64 -24.30
N LEU A 104 -11.07 -2.16 -23.15
CA LEU A 104 -9.72 -1.61 -22.99
C LEU A 104 -8.63 -2.69 -23.10
N GLY A 105 -8.96 -3.97 -22.94
CA GLY A 105 -8.01 -5.08 -23.04
C GLY A 105 -7.22 -5.40 -21.76
N PRO A 106 -6.46 -6.51 -21.75
CA PRO A 106 -5.69 -6.92 -20.59
C PRO A 106 -4.54 -5.95 -20.31
N ASN A 107 -4.08 -5.89 -19.06
CA ASN A 107 -2.96 -5.05 -18.59
C ASN A 107 -3.17 -3.53 -18.67
N ASN A 108 -4.34 -3.05 -19.09
CA ASN A 108 -4.66 -1.62 -19.12
C ASN A 108 -5.26 -1.10 -17.79
N GLY A 109 -4.92 -1.74 -16.67
CA GLY A 109 -5.36 -1.31 -15.33
C GLY A 109 -6.79 -1.69 -14.94
N VAL A 110 -7.47 -2.52 -15.74
CA VAL A 110 -8.82 -3.04 -15.43
C VAL A 110 -8.73 -4.12 -14.34
N ILE A 111 -9.23 -3.79 -13.15
CA ILE A 111 -9.30 -4.75 -12.04
C ILE A 111 -10.33 -5.83 -12.38
N GLY A 112 -9.91 -7.10 -12.29
CA GLY A 112 -10.79 -8.22 -12.57
C GLY A 112 -11.06 -8.49 -14.05
N TYR A 113 -10.21 -8.00 -14.96
CA TYR A 113 -10.33 -8.23 -16.41
C TYR A 113 -10.69 -9.68 -16.77
N THR A 114 -9.96 -10.65 -16.23
CA THR A 114 -10.20 -12.09 -16.49
C THR A 114 -11.27 -12.69 -15.58
N ALA A 115 -11.27 -12.34 -14.28
CA ALA A 115 -12.11 -12.99 -13.28
C ALA A 115 -13.56 -12.48 -13.26
N GLY A 116 -13.80 -11.25 -13.72
CA GLY A 116 -15.12 -10.61 -13.74
C GLY A 116 -15.85 -10.71 -12.40
N ARG A 117 -17.06 -11.28 -12.45
CA ARG A 117 -17.93 -11.53 -11.28
C ARG A 117 -17.33 -12.45 -10.22
N ASP A 118 -16.41 -13.33 -10.59
CA ASP A 118 -15.81 -14.33 -9.69
C ASP A 118 -14.52 -13.80 -9.04
N LEU A 119 -14.21 -12.52 -9.25
CA LEU A 119 -13.10 -11.83 -8.63
C LEU A 119 -13.20 -11.88 -7.09
N LYS A 120 -12.19 -12.44 -6.43
CA LYS A 120 -12.20 -12.63 -4.97
C LYS A 120 -12.36 -11.32 -4.20
N ARG A 121 -11.68 -10.26 -4.63
CA ARG A 121 -11.71 -8.93 -3.99
C ARG A 121 -12.13 -7.88 -5.01
N MET A 122 -13.27 -7.24 -4.78
CA MET A 122 -13.81 -6.24 -5.70
C MET A 122 -13.09 -4.89 -5.58
N PRO A 123 -13.16 -4.00 -6.61
CA PRO A 123 -12.55 -2.67 -6.54
C PRO A 123 -12.96 -1.86 -5.30
N SER A 124 -14.19 -1.97 -4.83
CA SER A 124 -14.71 -1.28 -3.63
C SER A 124 -13.85 -1.57 -2.41
N GLU A 125 -13.53 -2.85 -2.18
CA GLU A 125 -12.65 -3.27 -1.08
C GLU A 125 -11.21 -2.75 -1.24
N ALA A 126 -10.72 -2.56 -2.46
CA ALA A 126 -9.36 -2.09 -2.72
C ALA A 126 -9.19 -0.58 -2.52
N TYR A 127 -10.22 0.22 -2.79
CA TYR A 127 -10.17 1.67 -2.74
C TYR A 127 -10.87 2.27 -1.52
N TRP A 128 -11.61 1.48 -0.73
CA TRP A 128 -12.38 1.96 0.43
C TRP A 128 -11.56 2.79 1.43
N GLY A 129 -10.36 2.32 1.77
CA GLY A 129 -9.43 3.02 2.67
C GLY A 129 -9.00 4.37 2.08
N GLY A 130 -8.62 4.39 0.80
CA GLY A 130 -8.25 5.61 0.09
C GLY A 130 -9.41 6.62 0.00
N LEU A 131 -10.62 6.15 -0.31
CA LEU A 131 -11.82 7.00 -0.40
C LEU A 131 -12.08 7.73 0.93
N GLY A 132 -11.83 7.05 2.05
CA GLY A 132 -11.85 7.67 3.38
C GLY A 132 -10.68 8.61 3.63
N SER A 133 -9.46 8.19 3.26
CA SER A 133 -8.22 8.95 3.45
C SER A 133 -8.31 10.33 2.79
N TRP A 134 -8.72 10.38 1.52
CA TRP A 134 -8.83 11.61 0.75
C TRP A 134 -10.13 12.39 1.03
N GLY A 135 -10.96 11.94 1.98
CA GLY A 135 -12.19 12.62 2.37
C GLY A 135 -13.31 12.62 1.31
N LEU A 136 -13.20 11.79 0.28
CA LEU A 136 -14.27 11.58 -0.69
C LEU A 136 -15.46 10.88 -0.01
N ARG A 137 -15.18 9.91 0.85
CA ARG A 137 -16.14 9.32 1.79
C ARG A 137 -16.06 10.07 3.12
N ARG A 138 -17.16 10.72 3.53
CA ARG A 138 -17.19 11.60 4.72
C ARG A 138 -17.31 10.85 6.04
N LEU A 139 -17.90 9.66 6.02
CA LEU A 139 -18.14 8.86 7.22
C LEU A 139 -17.11 7.73 7.34
N LYS A 140 -16.67 7.46 8.57
CA LYS A 140 -15.79 6.32 8.88
C LYS A 140 -16.64 5.07 9.11
N LEU A 141 -17.07 4.44 8.01
CA LEU A 141 -17.89 3.23 8.03
C LEU A 141 -17.18 2.11 7.26
N SER A 142 -17.36 0.87 7.69
CA SER A 142 -17.14 -0.30 6.83
C SER A 142 -18.17 -0.31 5.69
N ILE A 143 -17.90 -1.10 4.64
CA ILE A 143 -18.84 -1.26 3.51
C ILE A 143 -20.20 -1.82 4.00
N ALA A 144 -20.17 -2.74 4.98
CA ALA A 144 -21.37 -3.33 5.55
C ALA A 144 -22.21 -2.30 6.34
N GLU A 145 -21.58 -1.52 7.22
CA GLU A 145 -22.25 -0.45 7.97
C GLU A 145 -22.78 0.65 7.05
N TYR A 146 -22.04 0.95 5.98
CA TYR A 146 -22.50 1.87 4.95
C TYR A 146 -23.81 1.37 4.32
N GLY A 147 -23.89 0.08 3.96
CA GLY A 147 -25.13 -0.51 3.40
C GLY A 147 -26.32 -0.44 4.35
N GLN A 148 -26.09 -0.67 5.65
CA GLN A 148 -27.12 -0.50 6.68
C GLN A 148 -27.60 0.96 6.77
N ARG A 149 -26.68 1.92 6.74
CA ARG A 149 -26.99 3.35 6.84
C ARG A 149 -27.67 3.88 5.58
N ALA A 150 -27.23 3.48 4.40
CA ALA A 150 -27.84 3.85 3.12
C ALA A 150 -29.33 3.47 3.09
N ALA A 151 -29.66 2.27 3.58
CA ALA A 151 -31.06 1.85 3.69
C ALA A 151 -31.85 2.66 4.72
N ALA A 152 -31.23 3.06 5.83
CA ALA A 152 -31.88 3.89 6.85
C ALA A 152 -32.15 5.32 6.36
N LEU A 153 -31.24 5.91 5.60
CA LEU A 153 -31.44 7.21 4.94
C LEU A 153 -32.60 7.16 3.94
N GLY A 154 -32.75 6.05 3.21
CA GLY A 154 -33.90 5.83 2.32
C GLY A 154 -35.25 5.72 3.04
N ARG A 155 -35.27 5.50 4.36
CA ARG A 155 -36.47 5.38 5.20
C ARG A 155 -36.87 6.68 5.90
N LEU A 156 -35.96 7.65 6.03
CA LEU A 156 -36.31 8.97 6.55
C LEU A 156 -37.23 9.65 5.51
N GLN A 157 -38.51 9.79 5.85
CA GLN A 157 -39.37 10.71 5.10
C GLN A 157 -38.74 12.11 5.16
N PRO A 158 -38.83 12.92 4.09
CA PRO A 158 -38.45 14.32 4.21
C PRO A 158 -39.30 14.92 5.34
N ALA A 159 -38.65 15.37 6.41
CA ALA A 159 -39.30 16.22 7.39
C ALA A 159 -39.82 17.43 6.60
N ARG A 160 -41.15 17.52 6.48
CA ARG A 160 -41.82 18.68 5.92
C ARG A 160 -41.85 19.71 7.04
N ASP A 161 -41.29 20.88 6.78
CA ASP A 161 -41.54 22.04 7.64
C ASP A 161 -43.03 22.43 7.52
N ASP A 162 -43.57 23.22 8.45
CA ASP A 162 -44.99 23.64 8.46
C ASP A 162 -45.43 24.34 7.15
N ASP A 163 -44.46 24.87 6.38
CA ASP A 163 -44.64 25.48 5.06
C ASP A 163 -44.50 24.52 3.86
N ARG A 164 -44.50 23.19 4.09
CA ARG A 164 -44.36 22.14 3.04
C ARG A 164 -43.07 22.20 2.21
N ASN A 165 -42.07 22.97 2.62
CA ASN A 165 -40.75 22.90 2.02
C ASN A 165 -40.01 21.65 2.51
N ALA A 166 -39.38 20.94 1.57
CA ALA A 166 -38.51 19.83 1.90
C ALA A 166 -37.22 20.38 2.51
N THR A 167 -37.04 20.25 3.83
CA THR A 167 -35.73 20.47 4.45
C THR A 167 -34.86 19.25 4.16
N ASP A 168 -34.18 19.25 3.01
CA ASP A 168 -33.18 18.25 2.67
C ASP A 168 -31.91 18.49 3.49
N ARG A 169 -31.92 18.05 4.76
CA ARG A 169 -30.74 18.05 5.63
C ARG A 169 -30.14 16.66 5.78
N SER A 170 -30.34 15.77 4.79
CA SER A 170 -29.51 14.57 4.68
C SER A 170 -28.11 14.99 4.26
N VAL A 171 -27.17 15.06 5.20
CA VAL A 171 -25.75 15.28 4.89
C VAL A 171 -25.30 14.12 4.00
N SER A 172 -25.05 14.40 2.71
CA SER A 172 -24.52 13.41 1.76
C SER A 172 -23.30 12.70 2.37
N MET A 173 -23.27 11.37 2.27
CA MET A 173 -22.16 10.53 2.76
C MET A 173 -20.92 10.66 1.89
N TRP A 174 -21.06 11.25 0.69
CA TRP A 174 -20.01 11.52 -0.27
C TRP A 174 -19.72 13.02 -0.37
N ALA A 175 -18.46 13.35 -0.64
CA ALA A 175 -18.10 14.68 -1.11
C ALA A 175 -18.76 14.97 -2.47
N PRO A 176 -18.97 16.26 -2.81
CA PRO A 176 -19.41 16.62 -4.15
C PRO A 176 -18.37 16.15 -5.16
N ILE A 177 -18.79 15.27 -6.07
CA ILE A 177 -17.99 14.79 -7.19
C ILE A 177 -18.78 15.02 -8.48
N PRO A 178 -18.11 15.08 -9.65
CA PRO A 178 -18.81 15.22 -10.92
C PRO A 178 -19.85 14.12 -11.15
N SER A 179 -20.92 14.43 -11.87
CA SER A 179 -21.94 13.44 -12.21
C SER A 179 -21.38 12.33 -13.12
N PRO A 180 -21.89 11.09 -12.99
CA PRO A 180 -21.59 10.03 -13.94
C PRO A 180 -22.12 10.37 -15.34
N PRO A 181 -21.53 9.82 -16.42
CA PRO A 181 -22.13 9.88 -17.75
C PRO A 181 -23.49 9.16 -17.77
N GLU A 182 -24.37 9.53 -18.70
CA GLU A 182 -25.77 9.03 -18.76
C GLU A 182 -25.86 7.51 -18.93
N ASP A 183 -24.89 6.93 -19.63
CA ASP A 183 -24.76 5.50 -19.94
C ASP A 183 -23.87 4.74 -18.94
N PHE A 184 -23.57 5.31 -17.77
CA PHE A 184 -22.78 4.64 -16.74
C PHE A 184 -23.36 3.25 -16.38
N LEU A 185 -22.51 2.22 -16.45
CA LEU A 185 -22.86 0.79 -16.32
C LEU A 185 -23.76 0.21 -17.43
N ARG A 186 -23.85 0.89 -18.58
CA ARG A 186 -24.62 0.45 -19.76
C ARG A 186 -23.81 0.53 -21.05
N GLY A 187 -22.90 1.50 -21.15
CA GLY A 187 -21.99 1.68 -22.28
C GLY A 187 -20.52 1.43 -21.93
N ASP A 188 -19.66 1.60 -22.93
CA ASP A 188 -18.21 1.56 -22.78
C ASP A 188 -17.72 2.77 -21.98
N ILE A 189 -16.86 2.55 -20.98
CA ILE A 189 -16.26 3.60 -20.18
C ILE A 189 -14.73 3.52 -20.19
N THR A 190 -14.07 4.67 -20.14
CA THR A 190 -12.60 4.76 -20.16
C THR A 190 -12.03 4.85 -18.75
N LEU A 191 -10.76 4.49 -18.55
CA LEU A 191 -10.04 4.75 -17.29
C LEU A 191 -9.43 6.16 -17.21
N GLU A 192 -9.61 6.97 -18.25
CA GLU A 192 -9.05 8.31 -18.35
C GLU A 192 -9.91 9.29 -17.56
N LEU A 193 -9.30 10.02 -16.63
CA LEU A 193 -9.98 11.03 -15.85
C LEU A 193 -10.41 12.20 -16.75
N ARG A 194 -11.61 12.70 -16.51
CA ARG A 194 -11.98 14.02 -17.01
C ARG A 194 -11.27 15.11 -16.19
N ARG A 195 -11.15 16.30 -16.77
CA ARG A 195 -10.51 17.45 -16.10
C ARG A 195 -11.20 17.84 -14.79
N ASP A 196 -12.53 17.84 -14.76
CA ASP A 196 -13.34 18.13 -13.56
C ASP A 196 -13.15 17.06 -12.47
N GLU A 197 -13.10 15.78 -12.86
CA GLU A 197 -12.80 14.66 -11.96
C GLU A 197 -11.39 14.79 -11.35
N ALA A 198 -10.38 15.08 -12.17
CA ALA A 198 -9.01 15.26 -11.74
C ALA A 198 -8.87 16.42 -10.74
N GLN A 199 -9.51 17.56 -11.02
CA GLN A 199 -9.47 18.72 -10.11
C GLN A 199 -10.06 18.40 -8.74
N VAL A 200 -11.19 17.68 -8.69
CA VAL A 200 -11.81 17.29 -7.42
C VAL A 200 -10.89 16.36 -6.62
N LEU A 201 -10.21 15.41 -7.26
CA LEU A 201 -9.25 14.54 -6.59
C LEU A 201 -8.04 15.32 -6.06
N VAL A 202 -7.47 16.22 -6.87
CA VAL A 202 -6.36 17.09 -6.45
C VAL A 202 -6.75 17.93 -5.22
N ASP A 203 -7.92 18.57 -5.25
CA ASP A 203 -8.40 19.40 -4.15
C ASP A 203 -8.57 18.58 -2.86
N HIS A 204 -9.12 17.37 -2.98
CA HIS A 204 -9.31 16.47 -1.85
C HIS A 204 -7.99 15.95 -1.27
N ILE A 205 -7.07 15.49 -2.11
CA ILE A 205 -5.75 15.03 -1.68
C ILE A 205 -5.01 16.17 -0.96
N ARG A 206 -4.95 17.36 -1.57
CA ARG A 206 -4.24 18.52 -1.00
C ARG A 206 -4.88 19.02 0.30
N ARG A 207 -6.21 18.98 0.40
CA ARG A 207 -6.94 19.40 1.61
C ARG A 207 -6.74 18.43 2.78
N HIS A 208 -6.78 17.12 2.52
CA HIS A 208 -6.75 16.11 3.57
C HIS A 208 -5.34 15.63 3.94
N HIS A 209 -4.36 15.79 3.04
CA HIS A 209 -2.99 15.32 3.20
C HIS A 209 -1.95 16.39 2.85
N ALA A 210 -2.22 17.63 3.20
CA ALA A 210 -1.25 18.72 3.06
C ALA A 210 0.10 18.34 3.69
N GLY A 211 1.20 18.66 2.99
CA GLY A 211 2.56 18.36 3.45
C GLY A 211 3.08 16.96 3.14
N THR A 212 2.28 16.09 2.49
CA THR A 212 2.76 14.78 1.99
C THR A 212 3.31 14.88 0.57
N LEU A 213 4.13 13.90 0.17
CA LEU A 213 4.72 13.86 -1.17
C LEU A 213 3.64 13.80 -2.26
N LEU A 214 2.65 12.93 -2.09
CA LEU A 214 1.52 12.81 -3.03
C LEU A 214 0.79 14.15 -3.20
N ALA A 215 0.48 14.86 -2.10
CA ALA A 215 -0.22 16.13 -2.17
C ALA A 215 0.62 17.24 -2.82
N PHE A 216 1.93 17.25 -2.58
CA PHE A 216 2.86 18.16 -3.25
C PHE A 216 2.89 17.92 -4.77
N LEU A 217 3.07 16.66 -5.18
CA LEU A 217 3.19 16.27 -6.59
C LEU A 217 1.88 16.42 -7.38
N CYS A 218 0.72 16.42 -6.73
CA CYS A 218 -0.55 16.76 -7.39
C CYS A 218 -0.53 18.15 -8.05
N GLY A 219 0.34 19.07 -7.60
CA GLY A 219 0.51 20.39 -8.21
C GLY A 219 1.44 20.39 -9.43
N MET A 220 2.27 19.36 -9.61
CA MET A 220 3.25 19.23 -10.69
C MET A 220 3.40 17.75 -11.09
N PRO A 221 2.35 17.08 -11.62
CA PRO A 221 2.36 15.62 -11.71
C PRO A 221 3.44 15.05 -12.66
N SER A 222 3.79 15.79 -13.71
CA SER A 222 4.79 15.40 -14.71
C SER A 222 6.21 15.18 -14.15
N VAL A 223 6.58 15.82 -13.03
CA VAL A 223 7.94 15.68 -12.45
C VAL A 223 8.21 14.28 -11.89
N ALA A 224 7.16 13.49 -11.65
CA ALA A 224 7.29 12.12 -11.14
C ALA A 224 7.59 11.10 -12.24
N GLU A 225 7.37 11.43 -13.52
CA GLU A 225 7.57 10.51 -14.66
C GLU A 225 9.02 10.00 -14.78
N PRO A 226 10.07 10.84 -14.74
CA PRO A 226 11.44 10.37 -14.86
C PRO A 226 11.99 9.75 -13.56
N ALA A 227 11.37 10.03 -12.40
CA ALA A 227 11.86 9.59 -11.10
C ALA A 227 11.57 8.09 -10.87
N GLU A 228 12.60 7.29 -10.72
CA GLU A 228 12.51 5.87 -10.39
C GLU A 228 12.17 5.64 -8.91
N PHE A 229 12.59 6.56 -8.04
CA PHE A 229 12.34 6.54 -6.60
C PHE A 229 11.71 7.85 -6.11
N PRO A 230 10.96 7.83 -4.99
CA PRO A 230 10.25 9.03 -4.50
C PRO A 230 11.17 10.18 -4.09
N TRP A 231 12.44 9.91 -3.76
CA TRP A 231 13.42 10.92 -3.36
C TRP A 231 14.19 11.55 -4.55
N GLU A 232 13.88 11.14 -5.78
CA GLU A 232 14.51 11.69 -6.99
C GLU A 232 13.72 12.86 -7.59
N VAL A 233 12.53 13.14 -7.06
CA VAL A 233 11.74 14.29 -7.49
C VAL A 233 12.36 15.61 -6.99
N PRO A 234 12.19 16.73 -7.71
CA PRO A 234 12.68 18.03 -7.27
C PRO A 234 12.10 18.41 -5.90
N THR A 235 12.96 18.87 -4.99
CA THR A 235 12.58 19.23 -3.61
C THR A 235 12.22 20.71 -3.44
N ASP A 236 12.39 21.53 -4.49
CA ASP A 236 12.08 22.95 -4.47
C ASP A 236 10.61 23.20 -4.10
N GLY A 237 10.39 23.96 -3.03
CA GLY A 237 9.05 24.25 -2.51
C GLY A 237 8.45 23.19 -1.57
N MET A 238 9.16 22.08 -1.32
CA MET A 238 8.79 21.16 -0.23
C MET A 238 9.10 21.78 1.14
N SER A 239 8.38 21.35 2.17
CA SER A 239 8.73 21.69 3.54
C SER A 239 9.99 20.94 3.98
N ASN A 240 10.77 21.52 4.91
CA ASN A 240 11.96 20.86 5.46
C ASN A 240 11.62 19.48 6.03
N HIS A 241 10.45 19.34 6.66
CA HIS A 241 9.98 18.06 7.18
C HIS A 241 9.81 17.00 6.09
N LEU A 242 9.25 17.35 4.93
CA LEU A 242 9.08 16.41 3.82
C LEU A 242 10.42 16.02 3.19
N VAL A 243 11.34 16.98 3.06
CA VAL A 243 12.71 16.72 2.58
C VAL A 243 13.45 15.76 3.50
N GLU A 244 13.37 15.98 4.82
CA GLU A 244 13.93 15.11 5.84
C GLU A 244 13.29 13.70 5.81
N LEU A 245 11.98 13.63 5.64
CA LEU A 245 11.26 12.36 5.50
C LEU A 245 11.73 11.58 4.27
N LEU A 246 11.95 12.25 3.13
CA LEU A 246 12.51 11.64 1.92
C LEU A 246 13.95 11.19 2.12
N ARG A 247 14.78 11.97 2.83
CA ARG A 247 16.14 11.57 3.22
C ARG A 247 16.12 10.28 4.04
N HIS A 248 15.28 10.21 5.08
CA HIS A 248 15.16 9.01 5.90
C HIS A 248 14.66 7.79 5.12
N ALA A 249 13.65 7.98 4.26
CA ALA A 249 13.12 6.95 3.39
C ALA A 249 14.23 6.41 2.46
N ARG A 250 14.97 7.31 1.81
CA ARG A 250 16.09 6.94 0.94
C ARG A 250 17.17 6.13 1.67
N CYS A 251 17.69 6.66 2.77
CA CYS A 251 18.78 6.02 3.50
C CYS A 251 18.35 4.64 4.05
N PHE A 252 17.11 4.53 4.55
CA PHE A 252 16.57 3.24 4.98
C PHE A 252 16.45 2.24 3.83
N SER A 253 15.89 2.64 2.69
CA SER A 253 15.78 1.78 1.50
C SER A 253 17.14 1.27 1.03
N GLU A 254 18.11 2.17 0.90
CA GLU A 254 19.44 1.85 0.40
C GLU A 254 20.21 0.95 1.38
N LEU A 255 20.26 1.27 2.67
CA LEU A 255 21.01 0.48 3.66
C LEU A 255 20.40 -0.90 3.90
N THR A 256 19.08 -1.02 3.82
CA THR A 256 18.41 -2.31 4.04
C THR A 256 18.42 -3.23 2.81
N LEU A 257 18.89 -2.77 1.66
CA LEU A 257 19.12 -3.63 0.50
C LEU A 257 20.18 -4.71 0.79
N GLY A 258 21.34 -4.31 1.33
CA GLY A 258 22.46 -5.20 1.64
C GLY A 258 22.07 -6.47 2.43
N PRO A 259 21.42 -6.37 3.62
CA PRO A 259 21.03 -7.56 4.37
C PRO A 259 20.01 -8.45 3.64
N GLN A 260 19.19 -7.92 2.74
CA GLN A 260 18.30 -8.73 1.90
C GLN A 260 19.09 -9.52 0.83
N LEU A 261 20.08 -8.90 0.20
CA LEU A 261 20.95 -9.57 -0.77
C LEU A 261 21.80 -10.65 -0.09
N VAL A 262 22.40 -10.35 1.07
CA VAL A 262 23.15 -11.34 1.87
C VAL A 262 22.25 -12.50 2.29
N TYR A 263 21.01 -12.23 2.69
CA TYR A 263 20.03 -13.27 2.99
C TYR A 263 19.83 -14.23 1.79
N ASN A 264 19.65 -13.71 0.58
CA ASN A 264 19.51 -14.54 -0.61
C ASN A 264 20.77 -15.35 -0.94
N VAL A 265 21.97 -14.78 -0.76
CA VAL A 265 23.25 -15.51 -0.89
C VAL A 265 23.33 -16.66 0.10
N LEU A 266 22.95 -16.43 1.37
CA LEU A 266 22.93 -17.48 2.40
C LEU A 266 21.94 -18.60 2.05
N LEU A 267 20.78 -18.28 1.49
CA LEU A 267 19.80 -19.26 1.03
C LEU A 267 20.35 -20.11 -0.13
N ALA A 268 20.93 -19.46 -1.14
CA ALA A 268 21.51 -20.14 -2.29
C ALA A 268 22.60 -21.13 -1.86
N ARG A 269 23.53 -20.69 -0.99
CA ARG A 269 24.60 -21.54 -0.43
C ARG A 269 24.05 -22.71 0.37
N LYS A 270 23.09 -22.46 1.27
CA LYS A 270 22.51 -23.50 2.11
C LYS A 270 21.71 -24.53 1.30
N ALA A 271 20.97 -24.10 0.28
CA ALA A 271 20.23 -25.01 -0.59
C ALA A 271 21.16 -25.92 -1.40
N ARG A 272 22.29 -25.38 -1.87
CA ARG A 272 23.35 -26.14 -2.53
C ARG A 272 23.94 -27.20 -1.61
N GLU A 273 24.23 -26.82 -0.37
CA GLU A 273 24.82 -27.72 0.65
C GLU A 273 23.84 -28.84 1.09
N GLU A 274 22.57 -28.52 1.32
CA GLU A 274 21.59 -29.46 1.90
C GLU A 274 20.88 -30.35 0.88
N PHE A 275 20.78 -29.91 -0.38
CA PHE A 275 19.98 -30.56 -1.41
C PHE A 275 20.67 -30.70 -2.77
N GLU A 276 21.94 -30.27 -2.91
CA GLU A 276 22.67 -30.27 -4.18
C GLU A 276 21.95 -29.52 -5.32
N TRP A 277 21.12 -28.53 -4.95
CA TRP A 277 20.43 -27.70 -5.93
C TRP A 277 21.40 -26.80 -6.68
N ASP A 278 21.18 -26.63 -7.99
CA ASP A 278 21.93 -25.65 -8.77
C ASP A 278 21.41 -24.24 -8.49
N THR A 279 22.09 -23.55 -7.58
CA THR A 279 21.83 -22.17 -7.19
C THR A 279 22.98 -21.23 -7.58
N HIS A 280 23.85 -21.65 -8.51
CA HIS A 280 25.03 -20.86 -8.90
C HIS A 280 24.65 -19.52 -9.51
N GLU A 281 23.76 -19.53 -10.50
CA GLU A 281 23.31 -18.32 -11.18
C GLU A 281 22.65 -17.33 -10.22
N LEU A 282 21.82 -17.83 -9.29
CA LEU A 282 21.19 -17.02 -8.26
C LEU A 282 22.25 -16.38 -7.34
N GLU A 283 23.19 -17.16 -6.82
CA GLU A 283 24.26 -16.63 -5.97
C GLU A 283 25.07 -15.55 -6.68
N GLU A 284 25.52 -15.81 -7.92
CA GLU A 284 26.26 -14.83 -8.72
C GLU A 284 25.45 -13.56 -8.98
N GLN A 285 24.15 -13.68 -9.26
CA GLN A 285 23.28 -12.51 -9.44
C GLN A 285 23.23 -11.67 -8.16
N GLN A 286 23.08 -12.29 -6.99
CA GLN A 286 23.02 -11.55 -5.72
C GLN A 286 24.38 -10.91 -5.36
N LEU A 287 25.49 -11.57 -5.70
CA LEU A 287 26.83 -11.03 -5.50
C LEU A 287 27.07 -9.80 -6.39
N ARG A 288 26.65 -9.82 -7.67
CA ARG A 288 26.71 -8.64 -8.54
C ARG A 288 25.91 -7.46 -7.98
N LEU A 289 24.69 -7.73 -7.48
CA LEU A 289 23.87 -6.69 -6.84
C LEU A 289 24.50 -6.17 -5.54
N LEU A 290 25.27 -6.99 -4.83
CA LEU A 290 26.02 -6.56 -3.64
C LEU A 290 27.19 -5.66 -4.03
N ASP A 291 27.89 -5.94 -5.13
CA ASP A 291 28.95 -5.05 -5.64
C ASP A 291 28.38 -3.68 -6.01
N ASP A 292 27.23 -3.64 -6.70
CA ASP A 292 26.50 -2.40 -7.00
C ASP A 292 26.08 -1.66 -5.71
N TRP A 293 25.60 -2.40 -4.71
CA TRP A 293 25.23 -1.84 -3.41
C TRP A 293 26.43 -1.27 -2.65
N VAL A 294 27.58 -1.94 -2.69
CA VAL A 294 28.83 -1.45 -2.09
C VAL A 294 29.28 -0.15 -2.77
N GLN A 295 29.18 -0.08 -4.10
CA GLN A 295 29.48 1.14 -4.83
C GLN A 295 28.53 2.28 -4.41
N LEU A 296 27.22 2.01 -4.31
CA LEU A 296 26.23 2.97 -3.81
C LEU A 296 26.57 3.47 -2.41
N LEU A 297 26.92 2.58 -1.47
CA LEU A 297 27.29 2.98 -0.12
C LEU A 297 28.57 3.81 -0.09
N THR A 298 29.52 3.50 -0.98
CA THR A 298 30.78 4.25 -1.11
C THR A 298 30.50 5.67 -1.59
N ASP A 299 29.70 5.81 -2.66
CA ASP A 299 29.33 7.10 -3.26
C ASP A 299 28.52 7.98 -2.30
N ARG A 300 27.73 7.36 -1.42
CA ARG A 300 26.88 8.04 -0.43
C ARG A 300 27.40 7.97 1.00
N SER A 301 28.68 7.68 1.18
CA SER A 301 29.26 7.39 2.51
C SER A 301 29.01 8.49 3.53
N GLU A 302 29.21 9.76 3.17
CA GLU A 302 28.98 10.91 4.07
C GLU A 302 27.52 10.98 4.57
N ASP A 303 26.56 10.95 3.64
CA ASP A 303 25.13 11.01 3.95
C ASP A 303 24.67 9.84 4.82
N LEU A 304 25.14 8.63 4.51
CA LEU A 304 24.72 7.40 5.18
C LEU A 304 25.35 7.26 6.56
N CYS A 305 26.62 7.63 6.73
CA CYS A 305 27.25 7.73 8.04
C CYS A 305 26.50 8.75 8.92
N SER A 306 26.22 9.94 8.38
CA SER A 306 25.43 10.96 9.07
C SER A 306 24.03 10.44 9.45
N TRP A 307 23.37 9.68 8.57
CA TRP A 307 22.07 9.10 8.88
C TRP A 307 22.14 8.00 9.95
N VAL A 308 23.22 7.21 9.99
CA VAL A 308 23.45 6.18 11.01
C VAL A 308 23.61 6.82 12.40
N ASP A 309 24.28 7.97 12.50
CA ASP A 309 24.37 8.73 13.74
C ASP A 309 23.00 9.31 14.16
N ASP A 310 22.15 9.58 13.18
CA ASP A 310 20.80 10.15 13.32
C ASP A 310 19.68 9.10 13.47
N LEU A 311 20.03 7.82 13.65
CA LEU A 311 19.06 6.74 13.90
C LEU A 311 18.07 7.04 15.05
N PRO A 312 18.47 7.68 16.18
CA PRO A 312 17.51 8.05 17.23
C PRO A 312 16.38 8.96 16.73
N GLU A 313 16.69 9.92 15.86
CA GLU A 313 15.72 10.83 15.26
C GLU A 313 14.84 10.10 14.24
N PHE A 314 15.45 9.26 13.40
CA PHE A 314 14.72 8.37 12.49
C PHE A 314 13.63 7.56 13.21
N TRP A 315 13.95 6.99 14.38
CA TRP A 315 12.97 6.25 15.17
C TRP A 315 11.94 7.16 15.85
N ARG A 316 12.30 8.41 16.19
CA ARG A 316 11.36 9.41 16.70
C ARG A 316 10.30 9.76 15.67
N VAL A 317 10.67 9.94 14.40
CA VAL A 317 9.74 10.16 13.28
C VAL A 317 8.74 9.00 13.16
N LEU A 318 9.19 7.77 13.39
CA LEU A 318 8.38 6.56 13.27
C LEU A 318 7.62 6.16 14.55
N ALA A 319 7.72 6.93 15.64
CA ALA A 319 7.22 6.54 16.96
C ALA A 319 5.70 6.22 16.96
N VAL A 320 4.90 6.97 16.18
CA VAL A 320 3.44 6.77 16.07
C VAL A 320 3.09 5.42 15.44
N HIS A 321 3.99 4.83 14.65
CA HIS A 321 3.78 3.57 13.95
C HIS A 321 4.11 2.33 14.80
N ARG A 322 4.55 2.51 16.06
CA ARG A 322 4.82 1.45 17.05
C ARG A 322 5.71 0.32 16.50
N ILE A 323 6.79 0.69 15.82
CA ILE A 323 7.77 -0.26 15.29
C ILE A 323 8.39 -1.06 16.46
N GLY A 324 8.32 -2.39 16.39
CA GLY A 324 8.79 -3.25 17.48
C GLY A 324 10.30 -3.14 17.73
N GLY A 325 10.72 -3.20 18.99
CA GLY A 325 12.13 -3.05 19.39
C GLY A 325 13.08 -3.99 18.66
N ALA A 326 12.70 -5.26 18.45
CA ALA A 326 13.51 -6.23 17.72
C ALA A 326 13.79 -5.81 16.25
N THR A 327 12.86 -5.08 15.61
CA THR A 327 13.06 -4.50 14.27
C THR A 327 14.03 -3.33 14.35
N GLN A 328 13.87 -2.44 15.33
CA GLN A 328 14.77 -1.30 15.52
C GLN A 328 16.21 -1.77 15.78
N ASP A 329 16.39 -2.75 16.67
CA ASP A 329 17.69 -3.33 16.99
C ASP A 329 18.33 -4.04 15.79
N PHE A 330 17.52 -4.66 14.94
CA PHE A 330 18.01 -5.29 13.71
C PHE A 330 18.52 -4.25 12.73
N VAL A 331 17.71 -3.23 12.45
CA VAL A 331 18.06 -2.13 11.52
C VAL A 331 19.27 -1.36 12.03
N ASN A 332 19.32 -1.01 13.32
CA ASN A 332 20.46 -0.32 13.93
C ASN A 332 21.77 -1.10 13.77
N PHE A 333 21.70 -2.42 13.98
CA PHE A 333 22.87 -3.29 13.83
C PHE A 333 23.35 -3.34 12.37
N VAL A 334 22.46 -3.64 11.43
CA VAL A 334 22.86 -3.80 10.02
C VAL A 334 23.31 -2.46 9.41
N ALA A 335 22.66 -1.35 9.76
CA ALA A 335 23.02 -0.03 9.27
C ALA A 335 24.43 0.37 9.73
N ARG A 336 24.74 0.22 11.02
CA ARG A 336 26.09 0.50 11.56
C ARG A 336 27.17 -0.37 10.93
N ARG A 337 26.89 -1.67 10.74
CA ARG A 337 27.82 -2.61 10.11
C ARG A 337 28.04 -2.31 8.63
N ALA A 338 26.97 -1.94 7.93
CA ALA A 338 27.02 -1.63 6.50
C ALA A 338 27.88 -0.40 6.20
N VAL A 339 27.80 0.66 7.02
CA VAL A 339 28.61 1.87 6.81
C VAL A 339 30.06 1.73 7.30
N ASP A 340 30.33 0.84 8.26
CA ASP A 340 31.68 0.60 8.82
C ASP A 340 32.61 -0.10 7.81
N ASP A 341 32.14 -1.19 7.18
CA ASP A 341 32.88 -1.89 6.12
C ASP A 341 31.91 -2.50 5.08
N PRO A 342 31.43 -1.68 4.12
CA PRO A 342 30.52 -2.14 3.07
C PRO A 342 31.07 -3.35 2.30
N ARG A 343 32.38 -3.32 1.97
CA ARG A 343 33.04 -4.33 1.12
C ARG A 343 33.06 -5.70 1.77
N ARG A 344 33.22 -5.77 3.10
CA ARG A 344 33.24 -7.02 3.85
C ARG A 344 31.88 -7.47 4.36
N PHE A 345 30.82 -6.67 4.17
CA PHE A 345 29.49 -6.97 4.70
C PHE A 345 28.96 -8.34 4.24
N VAL A 346 29.23 -8.73 2.98
CA VAL A 346 28.84 -10.04 2.43
C VAL A 346 29.50 -11.24 3.12
N GLU A 347 30.69 -11.07 3.70
CA GLU A 347 31.40 -12.12 4.43
C GLU A 347 31.37 -11.92 5.97
N ASP A 348 30.72 -10.87 6.46
CA ASP A 348 30.65 -10.58 7.89
C ASP A 348 29.83 -11.66 8.63
N ARG A 349 30.53 -12.54 9.35
CA ARG A 349 29.94 -13.59 10.20
C ARG A 349 29.00 -13.05 11.27
N ALA A 350 29.17 -11.81 11.73
CA ALA A 350 28.24 -11.17 12.66
C ALA A 350 26.95 -10.77 11.94
N ALA A 351 27.04 -10.22 10.73
CA ALA A 351 25.89 -9.93 9.87
C ALA A 351 25.10 -11.19 9.52
N HIS A 352 25.78 -12.26 9.11
CA HIS A 352 25.14 -13.56 8.81
C HIS A 352 24.35 -14.09 10.00
N ARG A 353 24.98 -14.17 11.17
CA ARG A 353 24.30 -14.61 12.41
C ARG A 353 23.10 -13.73 12.74
N ARG A 354 23.22 -12.41 12.57
CA ARG A 354 22.11 -11.49 12.85
C ARG A 354 20.93 -11.70 11.89
N ILE A 355 21.21 -11.91 10.61
CA ILE A 355 20.21 -12.18 9.56
C ILE A 355 19.49 -13.52 9.85
N VAL A 356 20.23 -14.59 10.10
CA VAL A 356 19.66 -15.91 10.45
C VAL A 356 18.78 -15.82 11.71
N ASN A 357 19.30 -15.19 12.78
CA ASN A 357 18.53 -15.02 14.01
C ASN A 357 17.26 -14.17 13.80
N ARG A 358 17.34 -13.16 12.94
CA ARG A 358 16.19 -12.32 12.60
C ARG A 358 15.11 -13.13 11.88
N GLU A 359 15.47 -13.95 10.91
CA GLU A 359 14.53 -14.82 10.21
C GLU A 359 13.84 -15.78 11.20
N ILE A 360 14.62 -16.43 12.09
CA ILE A 360 14.09 -17.34 13.13
C ILE A 360 13.10 -16.61 14.04
N GLN A 361 13.41 -15.39 14.48
CA GLN A 361 12.52 -14.59 15.32
C GLN A 361 11.17 -14.30 14.66
N LEU A 362 11.17 -14.05 13.35
CA LEU A 362 9.96 -13.70 12.60
C LEU A 362 9.14 -14.93 12.19
N LYS A 363 9.80 -16.02 11.82
CA LYS A 363 9.19 -17.14 11.11
C LYS A 363 9.17 -18.43 11.92
N SER A 364 9.93 -18.51 13.01
CA SER A 364 10.09 -19.72 13.83
C SER A 364 10.37 -20.94 12.93
N LYS A 365 9.53 -21.98 12.99
CA LYS A 365 9.61 -23.21 12.18
C LYS A 365 9.61 -23.00 10.66
N ARG A 366 9.21 -21.81 10.19
CA ARG A 366 9.19 -21.43 8.76
C ARG A 366 10.46 -20.71 8.30
N ALA A 367 11.45 -20.52 9.18
CA ALA A 367 12.73 -19.93 8.82
C ALA A 367 13.55 -20.91 7.95
N ARG A 368 13.82 -20.51 6.72
CA ARG A 368 14.51 -21.28 5.68
C ARG A 368 15.98 -21.49 6.00
N LEU A 369 16.66 -20.49 6.60
CA LEU A 369 18.05 -20.63 7.00
C LEU A 369 18.25 -21.53 8.22
N ALA A 370 17.18 -21.86 8.96
CA ALA A 370 17.24 -22.72 10.14
C ALA A 370 16.61 -24.11 9.94
N HIS A 371 15.58 -24.23 9.10
CA HIS A 371 14.79 -25.45 8.97
C HIS A 371 14.82 -26.01 7.55
N ARG A 372 15.31 -27.26 7.41
CA ARG A 372 15.44 -27.97 6.14
C ARG A 372 14.12 -28.02 5.35
N THR A 373 13.01 -28.40 6.00
CA THR A 373 11.69 -28.46 5.34
C THR A 373 11.21 -27.08 4.86
N ALA A 374 11.58 -25.99 5.54
CA ALA A 374 11.21 -24.65 5.08
C ALA A 374 12.03 -24.24 3.84
N LEU A 375 13.31 -24.61 3.80
CA LEU A 375 14.20 -24.38 2.66
C LEU A 375 13.78 -25.19 1.42
N GLU A 376 13.37 -26.44 1.61
CA GLU A 376 12.84 -27.30 0.54
C GLU A 376 11.64 -26.67 -0.18
N ASN A 377 10.84 -25.87 0.53
CA ASN A 377 9.66 -25.20 -0.01
C ASN A 377 9.92 -23.75 -0.48
N TRP A 378 11.18 -23.31 -0.60
CA TRP A 378 11.51 -21.91 -0.93
C TRP A 378 11.16 -21.53 -2.39
N GLY A 379 11.28 -22.45 -3.34
CA GLY A 379 10.99 -22.17 -4.75
C GLY A 379 12.07 -21.36 -5.49
N GLN A 380 13.26 -21.18 -4.88
CA GLN A 380 14.48 -20.60 -5.49
C GLN A 380 14.36 -19.16 -6.05
N ALA A 381 13.29 -18.44 -5.68
CA ALA A 381 13.14 -17.03 -6.05
C ALA A 381 13.88 -16.11 -5.08
N ALA A 382 14.68 -15.18 -5.60
CA ALA A 382 15.28 -14.10 -4.82
C ALA A 382 14.18 -13.24 -4.17
N GLY A 383 14.32 -12.95 -2.88
CA GLY A 383 13.42 -12.07 -2.14
C GLY A 383 13.99 -10.67 -1.96
N GLY A 384 13.11 -9.67 -1.84
CA GLY A 384 13.49 -8.31 -1.46
C GLY A 384 13.93 -7.39 -2.60
N GLY A 385 14.44 -6.23 -2.23
CA GLY A 385 14.87 -5.17 -3.15
C GLY A 385 14.86 -3.80 -2.47
N GLN A 386 15.20 -2.76 -3.25
CA GLN A 386 15.07 -1.39 -2.76
C GLN A 386 13.59 -1.05 -2.54
N LEU A 387 13.31 -0.40 -1.42
CA LEU A 387 11.97 -0.08 -1.00
C LEU A 387 11.48 1.18 -1.71
N ARG A 388 10.41 1.01 -2.48
CA ARG A 388 9.83 2.09 -3.29
C ARG A 388 8.60 2.73 -2.65
N TYR A 389 8.16 2.31 -1.46
CA TYR A 389 7.06 2.97 -0.74
C TYR A 389 5.76 3.21 -1.55
N ARG A 390 5.36 2.23 -2.38
CA ARG A 390 4.20 2.31 -3.30
C ARG A 390 4.35 3.39 -4.39
N TRP A 391 5.57 3.78 -4.70
CA TRP A 391 5.88 4.81 -5.69
C TRP A 391 5.34 4.47 -7.08
N THR A 392 5.36 3.21 -7.51
CA THR A 392 4.77 2.79 -8.79
C THR A 392 3.28 3.16 -8.90
N ILE A 393 2.50 2.97 -7.84
CA ILE A 393 1.09 3.38 -7.80
C ILE A 393 0.97 4.90 -7.78
N THR A 394 1.81 5.56 -7.00
CA THR A 394 1.86 7.03 -6.93
C THR A 394 2.13 7.64 -8.30
N LYS A 395 3.13 7.14 -9.04
CA LYS A 395 3.44 7.54 -10.42
C LYS A 395 2.27 7.28 -11.36
N SER A 396 1.64 6.11 -11.28
CA SER A 396 0.45 5.79 -12.09
C SER A 396 -0.66 6.84 -11.87
N TYR A 397 -0.90 7.24 -10.63
CA TYR A 397 -1.91 8.26 -10.30
C TYR A 397 -1.51 9.65 -10.78
N LEU A 398 -0.25 10.03 -10.62
CA LEU A 398 0.25 11.31 -11.11
C LEU A 398 0.20 11.38 -12.64
N ALA A 399 0.48 10.28 -13.34
CA ALA A 399 0.31 10.19 -14.79
C ALA A 399 -1.17 10.34 -15.22
N ASP A 400 -2.10 9.75 -14.46
CA ASP A 400 -3.54 9.92 -14.70
C ASP A 400 -3.98 11.38 -14.52
N LEU A 401 -3.43 12.07 -13.51
CA LEU A 401 -3.67 13.49 -13.28
C LEU A 401 -3.04 14.35 -14.38
N ASP A 402 -1.79 14.08 -14.76
CA ASP A 402 -1.06 14.84 -15.77
C ASP A 402 -1.80 14.81 -17.11
N LYS A 403 -2.23 13.62 -17.54
CA LYS A 403 -3.01 13.45 -18.77
C LYS A 403 -4.31 14.26 -18.73
N ALA A 404 -5.04 14.20 -17.62
CA ALA A 404 -6.33 14.88 -17.49
C ALA A 404 -6.21 16.41 -17.37
N LEU A 405 -5.15 16.91 -16.74
CA LEU A 405 -4.91 18.34 -16.53
C LEU A 405 -4.14 19.01 -17.67
N GLY A 406 -3.33 18.24 -18.41
CA GLY A 406 -2.59 18.69 -19.60
C GLY A 406 -3.43 18.72 -20.88
N THR A 407 -4.54 17.97 -20.93
CA THR A 407 -5.50 18.07 -22.03
C THR A 407 -6.21 19.43 -21.94
N THR A 408 -5.88 20.33 -22.88
CA THR A 408 -6.59 21.61 -23.06
C THR A 408 -7.96 21.30 -23.67
N PRO A 409 -9.07 21.93 -23.21
CA PRO A 409 -10.42 21.62 -23.66
C PRO A 409 -10.65 21.76 -25.16
#